data_AF-A0A1G0SRW2-F1
#
_entry.id   AF-A0A1G0SRW2-F1
#
_cell.length_a   1.000
_cell.length_b   1.000
_cell.length_c   1.000
_cell.angle_alpha   90.00
_cell.angle_beta   90.00
_cell.angle_gamma   90.00
#
_symmetry.space_group_name_H-M   'P 1'
#
loop_
_entity.id
_entity.type
_entity.pdbx_description
1 polymer ?
#
loop_
_entity_poly.entity_id
_entity_poly.type
_entity_poly.pdbx_seq_one_letter_code
_entity_poly.pdbx_strand_id
1 'polypeptide(L)'
;MSEIDEQRRKVEELKRKILEQKKRAESGGKAVDVPVAPSPEEEDKKMAEEFSRRAQEEAQHLAQEEARRKLEEESLRKAEEEANQKAEEAKKHAEAEARKRAEAEARKMTEELEKKKKEEVARRQAEEVQRKRREEEQRKQMEAKMADQAKQQARMMSLQAYAQALKTAWADALMSSEEEAILNTLRSALAIGEEEHAGLVVEVQLELYLEAIASGWKDGHITPEDSERLDGMREKFKISAEEHLRLEKQVRQEILRQRA
;
A
#
# COMPACT_ATOMS: atom_id res chain seq x y z
N MET A 1 -2.82 14.03 69.91
CA MET A 1 -3.87 14.49 70.85
C MET A 1 -3.83 16.00 70.81
N SER A 2 -4.86 16.58 70.21
CA SER A 2 -4.85 17.88 69.53
C SER A 2 -4.80 19.06 70.50
N GLU A 3 -4.00 20.06 70.14
CA GLU A 3 -3.77 21.38 70.79
C GLU A 3 -5.06 22.08 71.30
N ILE A 4 -6.20 21.75 70.69
CA ILE A 4 -7.55 22.21 71.06
C ILE A 4 -8.00 21.66 72.43
N ASP A 5 -7.67 20.42 72.78
CA ASP A 5 -8.00 19.82 74.09
C ASP A 5 -7.17 20.44 75.22
N GLU A 6 -5.92 20.82 74.91
CA GLU A 6 -5.04 21.51 75.84
C GLU A 6 -5.51 22.95 76.09
N GLN A 7 -5.99 23.65 75.05
CA GLN A 7 -6.61 24.96 75.19
C GLN A 7 -7.90 24.90 76.01
N ARG A 8 -8.75 23.87 75.82
CA ARG A 8 -9.97 23.68 76.63
C ARG A 8 -9.65 23.44 78.10
N ARG A 9 -8.62 22.63 78.43
CA ARG A 9 -8.17 22.43 79.81
C ARG A 9 -7.66 23.72 80.45
N LYS A 10 -6.89 24.54 79.72
CA LYS A 10 -6.39 25.83 80.21
C LYS A 10 -7.53 26.81 80.52
N VAL A 11 -8.59 26.82 79.70
CA VAL A 11 -9.79 27.65 79.92
C VAL A 11 -10.59 27.17 81.15
N GLU A 12 -10.72 25.86 81.35
CA GLU A 12 -11.38 25.30 82.54
C GLU A 12 -10.60 25.56 83.83
N GLU A 13 -9.26 25.45 83.81
CA GLU A 13 -8.43 25.81 84.97
C GLU A 13 -8.55 27.29 85.32
N LEU A 14 -8.56 28.19 84.33
CA LEU A 14 -8.77 29.62 84.55
C LEU A 14 -10.14 29.91 85.18
N LYS A 15 -11.20 29.26 84.69
CA LYS A 15 -12.54 29.36 85.30
C LYS A 15 -12.55 28.89 86.74
N ARG A 16 -11.89 27.77 87.07
CA ARG A 16 -11.77 27.27 88.45
C ARG A 16 -11.03 28.26 89.35
N LYS A 17 -9.94 28.85 88.86
CA LYS A 17 -9.10 29.78 89.64
C LYS A 17 -9.84 31.09 89.97
N ILE A 18 -10.65 31.59 89.03
CA ILE A 18 -11.52 32.76 89.26
C ILE A 18 -12.61 32.44 90.29
N LEU A 19 -13.24 31.27 90.18
CA LEU A 19 -14.26 30.83 91.14
C LEU A 19 -13.68 30.62 92.55
N GLU A 20 -12.46 30.11 92.65
CA GLU A 20 -11.76 29.94 93.93
C GLU A 20 -11.35 31.28 94.54
N GLN A 21 -10.88 32.26 93.75
CA GLN A 21 -10.59 33.60 94.25
C GLN A 21 -11.86 34.32 94.74
N LYS A 22 -12.99 34.15 94.03
CA LYS A 22 -14.28 34.70 94.47
C LYS A 22 -14.77 34.06 95.78
N LYS A 23 -14.63 32.74 95.90
CA LYS A 23 -14.97 31.99 97.14
C LYS A 23 -14.05 32.34 98.32
N ARG A 24 -12.79 32.71 98.05
CA ARG A 24 -11.81 33.14 99.06
C ARG A 24 -11.99 34.61 99.48
N ALA A 25 -12.62 35.43 98.65
CA ALA A 25 -13.02 36.81 98.97
C ALA A 25 -14.33 36.88 99.78
N GLU A 26 -15.18 35.84 99.72
CA GLU A 26 -16.48 35.80 100.41
C GLU A 26 -16.44 35.14 101.81
N SER A 27 -15.28 34.74 102.34
CA SER A 27 -15.18 34.01 103.63
C SER A 27 -14.09 34.51 104.59
N GLY A 28 -14.06 35.80 104.91
CA GLY A 28 -13.16 36.33 105.95
C GLY A 28 -13.67 37.59 106.66
N GLY A 29 -14.16 37.43 107.89
CA GLY A 29 -14.15 38.49 108.91
C GLY A 29 -15.48 38.81 109.61
N LYS A 30 -15.56 38.50 110.91
CA LYS A 30 -16.71 38.57 111.83
C LYS A 30 -17.00 39.96 112.43
N ALA A 31 -18.29 40.24 112.60
CA ALA A 31 -19.04 40.84 113.72
C ALA A 31 -18.37 41.77 114.77
N VAL A 32 -18.94 42.99 114.93
CA VAL A 32 -19.21 43.67 116.22
C VAL A 32 -20.51 44.53 116.10
N ASP A 33 -21.41 44.39 117.09
CA ASP A 33 -22.59 45.15 117.57
C ASP A 33 -23.20 46.38 116.83
N VAL A 34 -24.45 46.23 116.35
CA VAL A 34 -25.76 46.89 116.71
C VAL A 34 -25.77 48.37 117.24
N PRO A 35 -26.79 49.27 117.00
CA PRO A 35 -28.05 49.24 116.21
C PRO A 35 -28.46 50.51 115.37
N VAL A 36 -29.59 50.38 114.64
CA VAL A 36 -30.66 51.35 114.24
C VAL A 36 -30.67 51.92 112.79
N ALA A 37 -31.82 51.69 112.13
CA ALA A 37 -32.31 51.92 110.75
C ALA A 37 -32.70 53.40 110.42
N PRO A 38 -33.27 53.82 109.23
CA PRO A 38 -33.95 53.03 108.15
C PRO A 38 -33.86 53.44 106.63
N SER A 39 -34.14 52.45 105.76
CA SER A 39 -34.93 52.32 104.47
C SER A 39 -34.61 52.99 103.09
N PRO A 40 -34.54 52.18 101.99
CA PRO A 40 -34.95 52.54 100.60
C PRO A 40 -35.66 51.39 99.79
N GLU A 41 -36.79 51.63 99.10
CA GLU A 41 -37.53 50.59 98.31
C GLU A 41 -37.99 50.97 96.88
N GLU A 42 -37.61 52.13 96.31
CA GLU A 42 -38.14 52.56 94.99
C GLU A 42 -37.16 52.50 93.79
N GLU A 43 -35.86 52.31 94.03
CA GLU A 43 -34.85 52.25 92.96
C GLU A 43 -34.73 50.85 92.32
N ASP A 44 -35.02 49.79 93.06
CA ASP A 44 -34.88 48.41 92.59
C ASP A 44 -35.92 48.01 91.54
N LYS A 45 -37.12 48.61 91.58
CA LYS A 45 -38.22 48.26 90.65
C LYS A 45 -37.99 48.78 89.23
N LYS A 46 -37.42 49.98 89.07
CA LYS A 46 -37.11 50.58 87.76
C LYS A 46 -35.91 49.90 87.08
N MET A 47 -34.88 49.53 87.86
CA MET A 47 -33.75 48.76 87.31
C MET A 47 -34.18 47.35 86.88
N ALA A 48 -35.08 46.69 87.62
CA ALA A 48 -35.59 45.37 87.23
C ALA A 48 -36.42 45.41 85.93
N GLU A 49 -37.25 46.44 85.74
CA GLU A 49 -38.09 46.59 84.55
C GLU A 49 -37.27 46.97 83.32
N GLU A 50 -36.26 47.85 83.47
CA GLU A 50 -35.34 48.20 82.38
C GLU A 50 -34.42 47.02 82.00
N PHE A 51 -33.97 46.23 82.98
CA PHE A 51 -33.20 45.01 82.74
C PHE A 51 -34.05 43.95 82.02
N SER A 52 -35.32 43.78 82.41
CA SER A 52 -36.22 42.85 81.73
C SER A 52 -36.57 43.30 80.31
N ARG A 53 -36.69 44.60 80.07
CA ARG A 53 -36.95 45.14 78.72
C ARG A 53 -35.73 44.97 77.81
N ARG A 54 -34.52 45.27 78.31
CA ARG A 54 -33.27 45.03 77.58
C ARG A 54 -33.04 43.54 77.31
N ALA A 55 -33.33 42.67 78.27
CA ALA A 55 -33.23 41.22 78.08
C ALA A 55 -34.25 40.69 77.04
N GLN A 56 -35.46 41.25 77.00
CA GLN A 56 -36.45 40.91 75.96
C GLN A 56 -36.08 41.47 74.59
N GLU A 57 -35.61 42.71 74.50
CA GLU A 57 -35.14 43.33 73.25
C GLU A 57 -33.91 42.59 72.70
N GLU A 58 -32.98 42.20 73.56
CA GLU A 58 -31.80 41.40 73.19
C GLU A 58 -32.21 39.99 72.74
N ALA A 59 -33.14 39.33 73.44
CA ALA A 59 -33.67 38.02 73.02
C ALA A 59 -34.45 38.09 71.69
N GLN A 60 -35.23 39.15 71.46
CA GLN A 60 -35.92 39.36 70.18
C GLN A 60 -34.96 39.71 69.05
N HIS A 61 -33.92 40.51 69.32
CA HIS A 61 -32.88 40.83 68.35
C HIS A 61 -32.07 39.59 67.97
N LEU A 62 -31.67 38.77 68.94
CA LEU A 62 -31.00 37.49 68.69
C LEU A 62 -31.89 36.54 67.87
N ALA A 63 -33.18 36.43 68.20
CA ALA A 63 -34.11 35.58 67.46
C ALA A 63 -34.37 36.09 66.02
N GLN A 64 -34.47 37.41 65.82
CA GLN A 64 -34.58 38.00 64.47
C GLN A 64 -33.29 37.86 63.67
N GLU A 65 -32.13 38.07 64.27
CA GLU A 65 -30.83 37.93 63.60
C GLU A 65 -30.58 36.46 63.21
N GLU A 66 -30.95 35.51 64.08
CA GLU A 66 -30.83 34.08 63.78
C GLU A 66 -31.83 33.63 62.70
N ALA A 67 -33.08 34.14 62.73
CA ALA A 67 -34.06 33.88 61.68
C ALA A 67 -33.63 34.49 60.34
N ARG A 68 -33.08 35.71 60.35
CA ARG A 68 -32.55 36.38 59.16
C ARG A 68 -31.32 35.67 58.61
N ARG A 69 -30.39 35.23 59.46
CA ARG A 69 -29.23 34.41 59.06
C ARG A 69 -29.65 33.10 58.43
N LYS A 70 -30.63 32.39 59.00
CA LYS A 70 -31.12 31.12 58.42
C LYS A 70 -31.72 31.34 57.03
N LEU A 71 -32.49 32.41 56.84
CA LEU A 71 -33.14 32.72 55.57
C LEU A 71 -32.13 33.20 54.51
N GLU A 72 -31.14 33.99 54.92
CA GLU A 72 -30.04 34.45 54.07
C GLU A 72 -29.10 33.29 53.68
N GLU A 73 -28.70 32.43 54.63
CA GLU A 73 -27.90 31.24 54.37
C GLU A 73 -28.63 30.23 53.47
N GLU A 74 -29.93 30.01 53.66
CA GLU A 74 -30.71 29.13 52.79
C GLU A 74 -30.87 29.72 51.36
N SER A 75 -31.01 31.05 51.24
CA SER A 75 -31.06 31.72 49.94
C SER A 75 -29.73 31.66 49.20
N LEU A 76 -28.61 31.82 49.91
CA LEU A 76 -27.27 31.71 49.37
C LEU A 76 -26.95 30.28 48.96
N ARG A 77 -27.32 29.28 49.78
CA ARG A 77 -27.17 27.85 49.44
C ARG A 77 -27.96 27.48 48.19
N LYS A 78 -29.21 27.93 48.03
CA LYS A 78 -30.00 27.67 46.81
C LYS A 78 -29.39 28.36 45.58
N ALA A 79 -28.93 29.60 45.73
CA ALA A 79 -28.27 30.32 44.64
C ALA A 79 -26.93 29.66 44.24
N GLU A 80 -26.16 29.18 45.22
CA GLU A 80 -24.90 28.47 45.01
C GLU A 80 -25.13 27.08 44.36
N GLU A 81 -26.12 26.31 44.82
CA GLU A 81 -26.50 25.05 44.20
C GLU A 81 -27.02 25.25 42.77
N GLU A 82 -27.86 26.26 42.51
CA GLU A 82 -28.35 26.53 41.16
C GLU A 82 -27.22 27.01 40.22
N ALA A 83 -26.29 27.81 40.74
CA ALA A 83 -25.09 28.22 40.02
C ALA A 83 -24.16 27.03 39.73
N ASN A 84 -23.96 26.14 40.70
CA ASN A 84 -23.17 24.92 40.53
C ASN A 84 -23.84 23.95 39.55
N GLN A 85 -25.16 23.75 39.60
CA GLN A 85 -25.90 22.92 38.67
C GLN A 85 -25.80 23.44 37.24
N LYS A 86 -26.02 24.74 37.01
CA LYS A 86 -25.84 25.35 35.68
C LYS A 86 -24.41 25.27 35.18
N ALA A 87 -23.42 25.44 36.05
CA ALA A 87 -22.01 25.29 35.69
C ALA A 87 -21.65 23.83 35.36
N GLU A 88 -22.19 22.86 36.09
CA GLU A 88 -21.98 21.44 35.84
C GLU A 88 -22.67 20.97 34.55
N GLU A 89 -23.91 21.42 34.29
CA GLU A 89 -24.62 21.14 33.04
C GLU A 89 -23.93 21.77 31.83
N ALA A 90 -23.46 23.02 31.94
CA ALA A 90 -22.68 23.66 30.89
C ALA A 90 -21.37 22.92 30.61
N LYS A 91 -20.68 22.44 31.65
CA LYS A 91 -19.49 21.60 31.49
C LYS A 91 -19.81 20.25 30.84
N LYS A 92 -20.85 19.56 31.29
CA LYS A 92 -21.30 18.28 30.71
C LYS A 92 -21.70 18.42 29.24
N HIS A 93 -22.40 19.50 28.89
CA HIS A 93 -22.76 19.76 27.50
C HIS A 93 -21.51 20.07 26.65
N ALA A 94 -20.59 20.90 27.13
CA ALA A 94 -19.35 21.20 26.43
C ALA A 94 -18.48 19.94 26.22
N GLU A 95 -18.37 19.10 27.25
CA GLU A 95 -17.63 17.83 27.18
C GLU A 95 -18.30 16.83 26.23
N ALA A 96 -19.63 16.69 26.29
CA ALA A 96 -20.37 15.82 25.38
C ALA A 96 -20.27 16.27 23.92
N GLU A 97 -20.25 17.58 23.66
CA GLU A 97 -20.09 18.12 22.32
C GLU A 97 -18.66 17.93 21.79
N ALA A 98 -17.65 18.19 22.64
CA ALA A 98 -16.24 17.92 22.32
C ALA A 98 -16.01 16.43 22.04
N ARG A 99 -16.60 15.54 22.85
CA ARG A 99 -16.50 14.09 22.67
C ARG A 99 -17.20 13.62 21.39
N LYS A 100 -18.39 14.14 21.08
CA LYS A 100 -19.09 13.84 19.82
C LYS A 100 -18.31 14.30 18.60
N ARG A 101 -17.69 15.48 18.64
CA ARG A 101 -16.84 15.99 17.56
C ARG A 101 -15.60 15.11 17.37
N ALA A 102 -14.89 14.78 18.45
CA ALA A 102 -13.72 13.90 18.41
C ALA A 102 -14.06 12.49 17.90
N GLU A 103 -15.19 11.92 18.32
CA GLU A 103 -15.65 10.61 17.84
C GLU A 103 -16.06 10.65 16.36
N ALA A 104 -16.74 11.71 15.91
CA ALA A 104 -17.12 11.88 14.52
C ALA A 104 -15.90 12.05 13.60
N GLU A 105 -14.88 12.79 14.02
CA GLU A 105 -13.61 12.91 13.27
C GLU A 105 -12.84 11.60 13.26
N ALA A 106 -12.75 10.89 14.39
CA ALA A 106 -12.11 9.58 14.45
C ALA A 106 -12.81 8.57 13.52
N ARG A 107 -14.14 8.52 13.53
CA ARG A 107 -14.93 7.67 12.63
C ARG A 107 -14.68 8.02 11.16
N LYS A 108 -14.74 9.29 10.78
CA LYS A 108 -14.44 9.75 9.41
C LYS A 108 -13.03 9.35 8.96
N MET A 109 -12.03 9.50 9.83
CA MET A 109 -10.66 9.12 9.52
C MET A 109 -10.54 7.60 9.28
N THR A 110 -11.22 6.78 10.10
CA THR A 110 -11.23 5.32 9.90
C THR A 110 -11.94 4.91 8.62
N GLU A 111 -13.11 5.50 8.31
CA GLU A 111 -13.86 5.21 7.08
C GLU A 111 -13.10 5.64 5.83
N GLU A 112 -12.44 6.80 5.86
CA GLU A 112 -11.63 7.28 4.73
C GLU A 112 -10.41 6.37 4.50
N LEU A 113 -9.75 5.91 5.57
CA LEU A 113 -8.65 4.96 5.48
C LEU A 113 -9.11 3.60 4.94
N GLU A 114 -10.27 3.10 5.36
CA GLU A 114 -10.84 1.87 4.81
C GLU A 114 -11.24 2.02 3.33
N LYS A 115 -11.83 3.15 2.96
CA LYS A 115 -12.17 3.46 1.57
C LYS A 115 -10.92 3.53 0.69
N LYS A 116 -9.88 4.23 1.15
CA LYS A 116 -8.57 4.30 0.47
C LYS A 116 -7.94 2.92 0.30
N LYS A 117 -7.98 2.07 1.34
CA LYS A 117 -7.48 0.68 1.25
C LYS A 117 -8.26 -0.14 0.23
N LYS A 118 -9.60 -0.07 0.23
CA LYS A 118 -10.44 -0.79 -0.74
C LYS A 118 -10.19 -0.30 -2.18
N GLU A 119 -10.07 1.00 -2.37
CA GLU A 119 -9.75 1.60 -3.68
C GLU A 119 -8.36 1.20 -4.15
N GLU A 120 -7.36 1.22 -3.27
CA GLU A 120 -6.00 0.79 -3.60
C GLU A 120 -5.95 -0.69 -4.00
N VAL A 121 -6.64 -1.57 -3.26
CA VAL A 121 -6.74 -3.00 -3.59
C VAL A 121 -7.44 -3.18 -4.94
N ALA A 122 -8.55 -2.48 -5.18
CA ALA A 122 -9.26 -2.54 -6.47
C ALA A 122 -8.38 -2.03 -7.62
N ARG A 123 -7.62 -0.95 -7.40
CA ARG A 123 -6.67 -0.41 -8.39
C ARG A 123 -5.56 -1.40 -8.69
N ARG A 124 -4.95 -2.01 -7.67
CA ARG A 124 -3.89 -3.03 -7.82
C ARG A 124 -4.41 -4.25 -8.58
N GLN A 125 -5.62 -4.72 -8.26
CA GLN A 125 -6.25 -5.83 -8.98
C GLN A 125 -6.51 -5.49 -10.44
N ALA A 126 -7.03 -4.29 -10.74
CA ALA A 126 -7.24 -3.83 -12.11
C ALA A 126 -5.92 -3.72 -12.88
N GLU A 127 -4.87 -3.18 -12.26
CA GLU A 127 -3.54 -3.06 -12.85
C GLU A 127 -2.90 -4.44 -13.11
N GLU A 128 -3.04 -5.38 -12.18
CA GLU A 128 -2.55 -6.75 -12.35
C GLU A 128 -3.27 -7.48 -13.49
N VAL A 129 -4.59 -7.31 -13.62
CA VAL A 129 -5.36 -7.87 -14.75
C VAL A 129 -4.90 -7.28 -16.07
N GLN A 130 -4.68 -5.96 -16.13
CA GLN A 130 -4.16 -5.31 -17.34
C GLN A 130 -2.74 -5.77 -17.67
N ARG A 131 -1.88 -5.91 -16.66
CA ARG A 131 -0.53 -6.45 -16.83
C ARG A 131 -0.55 -7.88 -17.36
N LYS A 132 -1.33 -8.77 -16.74
CA LYS A 132 -1.49 -10.16 -17.19
C LYS A 132 -1.99 -10.26 -18.62
N ARG A 133 -2.97 -9.42 -19.01
CA ARG A 133 -3.45 -9.36 -20.40
C ARG A 133 -2.35 -8.97 -21.38
N ARG A 134 -1.55 -7.94 -21.06
CA ARG A 134 -0.42 -7.52 -21.91
C ARG A 134 0.66 -8.59 -22.00
N GLU A 135 1.00 -9.24 -20.89
CA GLU A 135 1.98 -10.34 -20.86
C GLU A 135 1.50 -11.56 -21.67
N GLU A 136 0.21 -11.90 -21.57
CA GLU A 136 -0.40 -12.97 -22.36
C GLU A 136 -0.41 -12.62 -23.86
N GLU A 137 -0.74 -11.39 -24.22
CA GLU A 137 -0.71 -10.92 -25.61
C GLU A 137 0.71 -10.94 -26.19
N GLN A 138 1.71 -10.47 -25.42
CA GLN A 138 3.12 -10.56 -25.81
C GLN A 138 3.58 -12.01 -25.96
N ARG A 139 3.16 -12.91 -25.06
CA ARG A 139 3.43 -14.35 -25.19
C ARG A 139 2.81 -14.92 -26.46
N LYS A 140 1.54 -14.64 -26.74
CA LYS A 140 0.87 -15.08 -27.98
C LYS A 140 1.56 -14.55 -29.23
N GLN A 141 2.01 -13.28 -29.22
CA GLN A 141 2.76 -12.72 -30.34
C GLN A 141 4.13 -13.40 -30.53
N MET A 142 4.85 -13.68 -29.44
CA MET A 142 6.12 -14.40 -29.51
C MET A 142 5.91 -15.85 -29.98
N GLU A 143 4.90 -16.53 -29.48
CA GLU A 143 4.54 -17.89 -29.89
C GLU A 143 4.14 -17.94 -31.37
N ALA A 144 3.33 -16.99 -31.85
CA ALA A 144 2.98 -16.88 -33.26
C ALA A 144 4.22 -16.66 -34.14
N LYS A 145 5.12 -15.76 -33.76
CA LYS A 145 6.38 -15.53 -34.48
C LYS A 145 7.26 -16.77 -34.51
N MET A 146 7.40 -17.47 -33.39
CA MET A 146 8.17 -18.71 -33.31
C MET A 146 7.53 -19.82 -34.15
N ALA A 147 6.20 -19.93 -34.15
CA ALA A 147 5.48 -20.88 -34.97
C ALA A 147 5.65 -20.58 -36.47
N ASP A 148 5.59 -19.31 -36.88
CA ASP A 148 5.81 -18.92 -38.28
C ASP A 148 7.26 -19.12 -38.69
N GLN A 149 8.24 -18.81 -37.83
CA GLN A 149 9.64 -19.11 -38.07
C GLN A 149 9.89 -20.62 -38.19
N ALA A 150 9.28 -21.44 -37.34
CA ALA A 150 9.37 -22.90 -37.41
C ALA A 150 8.77 -23.45 -38.71
N LYS A 151 7.63 -22.90 -39.17
CA LYS A 151 7.04 -23.24 -40.47
C LYS A 151 7.97 -22.86 -41.63
N GLN A 152 8.53 -21.66 -41.61
CA GLN A 152 9.49 -21.21 -42.62
C GLN A 152 10.74 -22.09 -42.65
N GLN A 153 11.27 -22.45 -41.48
CA GLN A 153 12.41 -23.36 -41.38
C GLN A 153 12.08 -24.76 -41.90
N ALA A 154 10.90 -25.31 -41.54
CA ALA A 154 10.44 -26.59 -42.07
C ALA A 154 10.24 -26.56 -43.59
N ARG A 155 9.73 -25.45 -44.14
CA ARG A 155 9.62 -25.23 -45.60
C ARG A 155 11.00 -25.22 -46.25
N MET A 156 11.95 -24.46 -45.70
CA MET A 156 13.33 -24.41 -46.20
C MET A 156 13.99 -25.79 -46.18
N MET A 157 13.85 -26.55 -45.09
CA MET A 157 14.36 -27.92 -45.00
C MET A 157 13.71 -28.85 -46.03
N SER A 158 12.41 -28.69 -46.30
CA SER A 158 11.71 -29.48 -47.31
C SER A 158 12.22 -29.19 -48.73
N LEU A 159 12.41 -27.90 -49.06
CA LEU A 159 12.97 -27.49 -50.35
C LEU A 159 14.41 -28.01 -50.50
N GLN A 160 15.22 -27.91 -49.45
CA GLN A 160 16.59 -28.44 -49.45
C GLN A 160 16.61 -29.96 -49.65
N ALA A 161 15.75 -30.71 -48.96
CA ALA A 161 15.65 -32.16 -49.13
C ALA A 161 15.26 -32.54 -50.57
N TYR A 162 14.32 -31.80 -51.16
CA TYR A 162 13.93 -31.99 -52.56
C TYR A 162 15.06 -31.65 -53.54
N ALA A 163 15.77 -30.54 -53.32
CA ALA A 163 16.92 -30.14 -54.12
C ALA A 163 18.04 -31.19 -54.07
N GLN A 164 18.31 -31.78 -52.89
CA GLN A 164 19.26 -32.88 -52.78
C GLN A 164 18.80 -34.12 -53.56
N ALA A 165 17.51 -34.46 -53.54
CA ALA A 165 16.97 -35.55 -54.34
C ALA A 165 17.12 -35.30 -55.85
N LEU A 166 16.88 -34.07 -56.31
CA LEU A 166 17.13 -33.65 -57.69
C LEU A 166 18.62 -33.81 -58.04
N LYS A 167 19.50 -33.34 -57.15
CA LYS A 167 20.95 -33.44 -57.33
C LYS A 167 21.40 -34.90 -57.48
N THR A 168 20.88 -35.80 -56.65
CA THR A 168 21.21 -37.23 -56.74
C THR A 168 20.71 -37.87 -58.03
N ALA A 169 19.50 -37.53 -58.47
CA ALA A 169 18.95 -38.05 -59.73
C ALA A 169 19.68 -37.52 -60.98
N TRP A 170 20.36 -36.37 -60.88
CA TRP A 170 21.14 -35.80 -61.98
C TRP A 170 22.64 -36.07 -61.90
N ALA A 171 23.13 -36.71 -60.85
CA ALA A 171 24.55 -37.01 -60.67
C ALA A 171 25.11 -37.86 -61.83
N ASP A 172 24.33 -38.83 -62.31
CA ASP A 172 24.75 -39.77 -63.36
C ASP A 172 24.36 -39.29 -64.78
N ALA A 173 23.91 -38.04 -64.92
CA ALA A 173 23.48 -37.41 -66.18
C ALA A 173 22.37 -38.15 -66.97
N LEU A 174 21.78 -39.20 -66.40
CA LEU A 174 20.66 -39.97 -66.94
C LEU A 174 19.53 -39.95 -65.91
N MET A 175 18.48 -39.16 -66.15
CA MET A 175 17.25 -39.37 -65.39
C MET A 175 16.51 -40.56 -65.98
N SER A 176 16.33 -41.59 -65.17
CA SER A 176 15.40 -42.66 -65.50
C SER A 176 13.95 -42.19 -65.34
N SER A 177 13.03 -42.84 -66.07
CA SER A 177 11.59 -42.61 -65.89
C SER A 177 11.10 -42.93 -64.48
N GLU A 178 11.80 -43.82 -63.77
CA GLU A 178 11.49 -44.19 -62.38
C GLU A 178 11.87 -43.06 -61.41
N GLU A 179 13.06 -42.47 -61.57
CA GLU A 179 13.48 -41.31 -60.77
C GLU A 179 12.59 -40.10 -61.00
N GLU A 180 12.15 -39.87 -62.24
CA GLU A 180 11.19 -38.81 -62.56
C GLU A 180 9.84 -39.05 -61.85
N ALA A 181 9.37 -40.29 -61.80
CA ALA A 181 8.14 -40.65 -61.07
C ALA A 181 8.29 -40.47 -59.55
N ILE A 182 9.44 -40.84 -58.99
CA ILE A 182 9.76 -40.64 -57.55
C ILE A 182 9.83 -39.15 -57.23
N LEU A 183 10.49 -38.35 -58.06
CA LEU A 183 10.60 -36.89 -57.87
C LEU A 183 9.25 -36.20 -58.00
N ASN A 184 8.38 -36.61 -58.91
CA ASN A 184 7.02 -36.10 -59.02
C ASN A 184 6.17 -36.43 -57.79
N THR A 185 6.33 -37.65 -57.25
CA THR A 185 5.66 -38.07 -56.02
C THR A 185 6.15 -37.26 -54.82
N LEU A 186 7.47 -37.07 -54.69
CA LEU A 186 8.10 -36.29 -53.62
C LEU A 186 7.70 -34.81 -53.70
N ARG A 187 7.69 -34.23 -54.90
CA ARG A 187 7.23 -32.86 -55.16
C ARG A 187 5.78 -32.66 -54.70
N SER A 188 4.91 -33.63 -55.01
CA SER A 188 3.50 -33.61 -54.60
C SER A 188 3.36 -33.74 -53.09
N ALA A 189 4.12 -34.66 -52.47
CA ALA A 189 4.10 -34.88 -51.01
C ALA A 189 4.58 -33.66 -50.22
N LEU A 190 5.58 -32.94 -50.73
CA LEU A 190 6.12 -31.73 -50.12
C LEU A 190 5.36 -30.45 -50.52
N ALA A 191 4.31 -30.56 -51.32
CA ALA A 191 3.54 -29.43 -51.85
C ALA A 191 4.45 -28.35 -52.47
N ILE A 192 5.35 -28.77 -53.37
CA ILE A 192 6.24 -27.87 -54.11
C ILE A 192 5.56 -27.51 -55.42
N GLY A 193 5.28 -26.21 -55.60
CA GLY A 193 4.63 -25.68 -56.79
C GLY A 193 5.47 -25.84 -58.06
N GLU A 194 4.88 -25.60 -59.22
CA GLU A 194 5.60 -25.65 -60.50
C GLU A 194 6.68 -24.59 -60.63
N GLU A 195 6.41 -23.38 -60.15
CA GLU A 195 7.38 -22.29 -60.13
C GLU A 195 8.56 -22.60 -59.20
N GLU A 196 8.29 -23.09 -57.99
CA GLU A 196 9.33 -23.47 -57.02
C GLU A 196 10.17 -24.64 -57.55
N HIS A 197 9.52 -25.64 -58.16
CA HIS A 197 10.21 -26.74 -58.81
C HIS A 197 11.10 -26.25 -59.95
N ALA A 198 10.59 -25.40 -60.84
CA ALA A 198 11.36 -24.84 -61.96
C ALA A 198 12.56 -24.02 -61.48
N GLY A 199 12.40 -23.24 -60.41
CA GLY A 199 13.50 -22.51 -59.77
C GLY A 199 14.58 -23.45 -59.23
N LEU A 200 14.18 -24.46 -58.45
CA LEU A 200 15.11 -25.46 -57.91
C LEU A 200 15.81 -26.27 -59.00
N VAL A 201 15.12 -26.58 -60.09
CA VAL A 201 15.70 -27.25 -61.27
C VAL A 201 16.86 -26.43 -61.84
N VAL A 202 16.66 -25.13 -62.06
CA VAL A 202 17.71 -24.25 -62.59
C VAL A 202 18.86 -24.11 -61.59
N GLU A 203 18.54 -23.94 -60.30
CA GLU A 203 19.54 -23.84 -59.23
C GLU A 203 20.42 -25.08 -59.16
N VAL A 204 19.83 -26.27 -59.10
CA VAL A 204 20.56 -27.54 -59.04
C VAL A 204 21.34 -27.80 -60.35
N GLN A 205 20.82 -27.43 -61.52
CA GLN A 205 21.56 -27.53 -62.79
C GLN A 205 22.83 -26.67 -62.79
N LEU A 206 22.73 -25.43 -62.32
CA LEU A 206 23.87 -24.53 -62.19
C LEU A 206 24.88 -25.02 -61.15
N GLU A 207 24.41 -25.54 -60.00
CA GLU A 207 25.27 -26.12 -58.97
C GLU A 207 26.05 -27.33 -59.50
N LEU A 208 25.39 -28.28 -60.16
CA LEU A 208 26.03 -29.45 -60.76
C LEU A 208 27.04 -29.06 -61.84
N TYR A 209 26.72 -28.04 -62.63
CA TYR A 209 27.63 -27.51 -63.63
C TYR A 209 28.88 -26.86 -63.02
N LEU A 210 28.71 -26.05 -61.98
CA LEU A 210 29.82 -25.47 -61.22
C LEU A 210 30.70 -26.53 -60.57
N GLU A 211 30.10 -27.58 -60.02
CA GLU A 211 30.81 -28.72 -59.44
C GLU A 211 31.62 -29.46 -60.51
N ALA A 212 31.06 -29.66 -61.71
CA ALA A 212 31.76 -30.27 -62.83
C ALA A 212 32.98 -29.42 -63.27
N ILE A 213 32.83 -28.09 -63.38
CA ILE A 213 33.93 -27.17 -63.67
C ILE A 213 34.99 -27.27 -62.57
N ALA A 214 34.60 -27.20 -61.30
CA ALA A 214 35.52 -27.26 -60.17
C ALA A 214 36.28 -28.60 -60.13
N SER A 215 35.61 -29.71 -60.44
CA SER A 215 36.25 -31.03 -60.55
C SER A 215 37.24 -31.11 -61.70
N GLY A 216 36.93 -30.53 -62.86
CA GLY A 216 37.85 -30.49 -64.01
C GLY A 216 39.07 -29.61 -63.76
N TRP A 217 38.97 -28.61 -62.88
CA TRP A 217 40.11 -27.78 -62.46
C TRP A 217 40.87 -28.33 -61.24
N LYS A 218 40.39 -29.41 -60.61
CA LYS A 218 40.98 -29.99 -59.40
C LYS A 218 42.41 -30.46 -59.64
N ASP A 219 42.71 -31.00 -60.81
CA ASP A 219 44.06 -31.47 -61.18
C ASP A 219 44.90 -30.38 -61.89
N GLY A 220 44.43 -29.12 -61.86
CA GLY A 220 45.12 -27.95 -62.40
C GLY A 220 45.05 -27.80 -63.93
N HIS A 221 44.43 -28.74 -64.63
CA HIS A 221 44.17 -28.71 -66.06
C HIS A 221 42.87 -29.47 -66.35
N ILE A 222 42.05 -28.95 -67.27
CA ILE A 222 40.84 -29.63 -67.75
C ILE A 222 41.28 -30.76 -68.69
N THR A 223 40.88 -32.00 -68.39
CA THR A 223 41.13 -33.14 -69.28
C THR A 223 40.19 -33.10 -70.50
N PRO A 224 40.52 -33.76 -71.62
CA PRO A 224 39.61 -33.85 -72.77
C PRO A 224 38.25 -34.48 -72.41
N GLU A 225 38.24 -35.44 -71.48
CA GLU A 225 37.03 -36.08 -70.95
C GLU A 225 36.18 -35.08 -70.13
N ASP A 226 36.81 -34.22 -69.34
CA ASP A 226 36.12 -33.14 -68.62
C ASP A 226 35.55 -32.09 -69.56
N SER A 227 36.26 -31.74 -70.64
CA SER A 227 35.78 -30.80 -71.65
C SER A 227 34.53 -31.33 -72.36
N GLU A 228 34.55 -32.60 -72.78
CA GLU A 228 33.39 -33.23 -73.44
C GLU A 228 32.20 -33.34 -72.48
N ARG A 229 32.45 -33.67 -71.20
CA ARG A 229 31.42 -33.69 -70.16
C ARG A 229 30.82 -32.29 -69.92
N LEU A 230 31.65 -31.25 -69.87
CA LEU A 230 31.21 -29.86 -69.70
C LEU A 230 30.41 -29.35 -70.89
N ASP A 231 30.80 -29.70 -72.11
CA ASP A 231 30.06 -29.35 -73.33
C ASP A 231 28.69 -30.05 -73.36
N GLY A 232 28.63 -31.34 -73.01
CA GLY A 232 27.39 -32.09 -72.89
C GLY A 232 26.43 -31.52 -71.83
N MET A 233 26.96 -31.13 -70.66
CA MET A 233 26.16 -30.48 -69.61
C MET A 233 25.71 -29.08 -70.02
N ARG A 234 26.56 -28.32 -70.73
CA ARG A 234 26.26 -26.98 -71.22
C ARG A 234 25.10 -26.99 -72.23
N GLU A 235 25.10 -27.94 -73.16
CA GLU A 235 23.99 -28.11 -74.11
C GLU A 235 22.71 -28.54 -73.41
N LYS A 236 22.80 -29.54 -72.52
CA LYS A 236 21.64 -30.10 -71.80
C LYS A 236 20.97 -29.09 -70.87
N PHE A 237 21.77 -28.28 -70.17
CA PHE A 237 21.27 -27.25 -69.24
C PHE A 237 21.04 -25.89 -69.92
N LYS A 238 21.24 -25.81 -71.24
CA LYS A 238 21.06 -24.59 -72.04
C LYS A 238 21.88 -23.39 -71.53
N ILE A 239 23.09 -23.65 -71.03
CA ILE A 239 24.00 -22.63 -70.54
C ILE A 239 24.71 -21.98 -71.74
N SER A 240 24.68 -20.65 -71.83
CA SER A 240 25.35 -19.94 -72.93
C SER A 240 26.88 -20.03 -72.84
N ALA A 241 27.57 -19.69 -73.92
CA ALA A 241 29.05 -19.75 -73.94
C ALA A 241 29.63 -18.65 -73.06
N GLU A 242 28.96 -17.50 -73.03
CA GLU A 242 29.32 -16.37 -72.18
C GLU A 242 29.13 -16.69 -70.69
N GLU A 243 28.04 -17.39 -70.34
CA GLU A 243 27.80 -17.85 -68.97
C GLU A 243 28.84 -18.89 -68.54
N HIS A 244 29.15 -19.87 -69.39
CA HIS A 244 30.22 -20.83 -69.13
C HIS A 244 31.56 -20.15 -68.82
N LEU A 245 32.02 -19.26 -69.70
CA LEU A 245 33.30 -18.56 -69.53
C LEU A 245 33.33 -17.71 -68.25
N ARG A 246 32.19 -17.09 -67.91
CA ARG A 246 32.05 -16.31 -66.68
C ARG A 246 32.16 -17.21 -65.45
N LEU A 247 31.44 -18.33 -65.42
CA LEU A 247 31.44 -19.30 -64.31
C LEU A 247 32.81 -19.96 -64.18
N GLU A 248 33.43 -20.35 -65.29
CA GLU A 248 34.78 -20.92 -65.33
C GLU A 248 35.83 -19.96 -64.76
N LYS A 249 35.80 -18.69 -65.18
CA LYS A 249 36.69 -17.66 -64.63
C LYS A 249 36.51 -17.49 -63.12
N GLN A 250 35.27 -17.51 -62.64
CA GLN A 250 34.95 -17.38 -61.22
C GLN A 250 35.47 -18.58 -60.42
N VAL A 251 35.19 -19.81 -60.86
CA VAL A 251 35.68 -21.05 -60.22
C VAL A 251 37.21 -21.09 -60.22
N ARG A 252 37.85 -20.73 -61.33
CA ARG A 252 39.31 -20.66 -61.42
C ARG A 252 39.91 -19.67 -60.42
N GLN A 253 39.32 -18.47 -60.28
CA GLN A 253 39.76 -17.50 -59.29
C GLN A 253 39.59 -18.01 -57.86
N GLU A 254 38.49 -18.70 -57.57
CA GLU A 254 38.22 -19.27 -56.26
C GLU A 254 39.19 -20.41 -55.90
N ILE A 255 39.48 -21.32 -56.83
CA ILE A 255 40.48 -22.40 -56.65
C ILE A 255 41.87 -21.82 -56.43
N LEU A 256 42.27 -20.79 -57.20
CA LEU A 256 43.55 -20.10 -57.02
C LEU A 256 43.64 -19.40 -55.66
N ARG A 257 42.53 -18.81 -55.19
CA ARG A 257 42.44 -18.16 -53.88
C ARG A 257 42.52 -19.16 -52.72
N GLN A 258 41.97 -20.36 -52.88
CA GLN A 258 42.05 -21.42 -51.87
C GLN A 258 43.43 -22.11 -51.82
N ARG A 259 44.23 -21.99 -52.89
CA ARG A 259 45.59 -22.55 -52.99
C ARG A 259 46.71 -21.56 -52.64
N ALA A 260 46.40 -20.27 -52.51
CA ALA A 260 47.33 -19.19 -52.14
C ALA A 260 47.35 -18.97 -50.62
#